data_AF-A0A9W8RSL3-F1
#
_entry.id   AF-A0A9W8RSL3-F1
#
_cell.length_a   1.000
_cell.length_b   1.000
_cell.length_c   1.000
_cell.angle_alpha   90.00
_cell.angle_beta   90.00
_cell.angle_gamma   90.00
#
_symmetry.space_group_name_H-M   'P 1'
#
loop_
_entity.id
_entity.type
_entity.pdbx_description
1 polymer ?
#
loop_
_entity_poly.entity_id
_entity_poly.type
_entity_poly.pdbx_seq_one_letter_code
_entity_poly.pdbx_strand_id
1 'polypeptide(L)'
;MPRSLSAVSSLEIRDLNRDQIRFYHPGYLKPLNLLFCLPRVDYSPKDNAYGVHCLTALTACQIIANNAFERGRLARDSEGKDIVSSDERVLMQRDYWFFVDGDERYSVVPSFRDWQFPHDKLPDWWTAPSSSASVHTKRCAITNTSYAFTWAHLIPREEHQWFNKNGMGVYGGGSHTIDDPHNILPLKADLYVCFDQSVFALIPKASGSPNGVEAHNQYVLHVLDGRESEFTALYQNRPVESLVEGSREYLFARFAWSIFSFLKPFLTSGVGRRVVRFRLRAADSDAEEEHLISEMQNVFLDSRKLDSLFGGGHKRKTSLEDSYVDVEDEWDDEHPGRTEMEG
;
A
#
# COMPACT_ATOMS: atom_id res chain seq x y z
N MET A 1 5.38 -25.54 -8.86
CA MET A 1 4.36 -26.41 -9.48
C MET A 1 3.01 -25.71 -9.40
N PRO A 2 2.22 -25.62 -10.48
CA PRO A 2 0.87 -25.06 -10.40
C PRO A 2 0.03 -25.98 -9.50
N ARG A 3 -0.58 -25.43 -8.45
CA ARG A 3 -1.53 -26.18 -7.63
C ARG A 3 -2.70 -26.58 -8.54
N SER A 4 -2.89 -27.89 -8.73
CA SER A 4 -4.03 -28.49 -9.43
C SER A 4 -5.35 -27.99 -8.83
N LEU A 5 -6.40 -27.83 -9.64
CA LEU A 5 -7.77 -27.53 -9.18
C LEU A 5 -8.28 -28.54 -8.13
N SER A 6 -7.73 -29.77 -8.13
CA SER A 6 -8.01 -30.78 -7.10
C SER A 6 -7.50 -30.41 -5.70
N ALA A 7 -6.52 -29.50 -5.59
CA ALA A 7 -5.99 -29.04 -4.32
C ALA A 7 -6.98 -28.12 -3.58
N VAL A 8 -7.86 -27.41 -4.31
CA VAL A 8 -8.79 -26.42 -3.75
C VAL A 8 -9.89 -27.09 -2.93
N SER A 9 -10.39 -28.23 -3.40
CA SER A 9 -11.41 -29.04 -2.71
C SER A 9 -10.95 -29.61 -1.35
N SER A 10 -9.65 -29.59 -1.07
CA SER A 10 -9.05 -30.10 0.17
C SER A 10 -8.48 -28.99 1.07
N LEU A 11 -8.64 -27.72 0.71
CA LEU A 11 -8.15 -26.61 1.54
C LEU A 11 -9.06 -26.47 2.76
N GLU A 12 -8.51 -26.64 3.96
CA GLU A 12 -9.19 -26.19 5.17
C GLU A 12 -9.35 -24.67 5.10
N ILE A 13 -10.56 -24.23 4.79
CA ILE A 13 -10.90 -22.82 4.67
C ILE A 13 -11.06 -22.25 6.09
N ARG A 14 -10.03 -21.55 6.57
CA ARG A 14 -10.10 -20.85 7.87
C ARG A 14 -10.94 -19.58 7.77
N ASP A 15 -11.68 -19.24 8.83
CA ASP A 15 -12.37 -17.95 8.95
C ASP A 15 -11.38 -16.84 9.33
N LEU A 16 -10.70 -16.28 8.33
CA LEU A 16 -9.68 -15.24 8.51
C LEU A 16 -10.25 -13.88 8.95
N ASN A 17 -11.57 -13.69 8.89
CA ASN A 17 -12.20 -12.50 9.48
C ASN A 17 -12.17 -12.56 11.01
N ARG A 18 -12.17 -13.76 11.59
CA ARG A 18 -12.06 -13.98 13.04
C ARG A 18 -10.64 -14.30 13.49
N ASP A 19 -9.80 -14.77 12.58
CA ASP A 19 -8.42 -15.19 12.85
C ASP A 19 -7.39 -14.10 12.48
N GLN A 20 -7.38 -13.04 13.29
CA GLN A 20 -6.58 -11.84 13.05
C GLN A 20 -5.68 -11.48 14.24
N ILE A 21 -4.60 -10.76 13.95
CA ILE A 21 -3.77 -10.06 14.93
C ILE A 21 -4.19 -8.58 14.97
N ARG A 22 -4.29 -8.04 16.17
CA ARG A 22 -4.73 -6.66 16.45
C ARG A 22 -3.55 -5.81 16.85
N PHE A 23 -3.41 -4.65 16.23
CA PHE A 23 -2.36 -3.68 16.53
C PHE A 23 -2.97 -2.47 17.21
N TYR A 24 -2.41 -2.09 18.36
CA TYR A 24 -2.95 -1.07 19.24
C TYR A 24 -2.02 0.14 19.34
N HIS A 25 -2.64 1.31 19.44
CA HIS A 25 -2.02 2.56 19.81
C HIS A 25 -1.97 2.69 21.36
N PRO A 26 -0.81 2.96 21.98
CA PRO A 26 -0.70 3.01 23.44
C PRO A 26 -1.34 4.27 24.05
N GLY A 27 -1.22 5.42 23.39
CA GLY A 27 -1.76 6.69 23.89
C GLY A 27 -3.28 6.84 23.93
N TYR A 28 -4.08 5.84 23.53
CA TYR A 28 -5.55 5.90 23.55
C TYR A 28 -6.15 4.79 24.41
N LEU A 29 -7.33 5.06 24.99
CA LEU A 29 -8.02 4.10 25.86
C LEU A 29 -8.69 2.98 25.04
N LYS A 30 -8.74 1.76 25.60
CA LYS A 30 -9.56 0.67 25.06
C LYS A 30 -11.05 1.02 25.15
N PRO A 31 -11.89 0.64 24.18
CA PRO A 31 -11.57 -0.09 22.94
C PRO A 31 -11.15 0.83 21.77
N LEU A 32 -10.99 2.13 22.01
CA LEU A 32 -10.76 3.17 21.00
C LEU A 32 -9.30 3.27 20.56
N ASN A 33 -8.49 2.26 20.84
CA ASN A 33 -7.06 2.29 20.60
C ASN A 33 -6.61 1.24 19.59
N LEU A 34 -7.54 0.47 19.01
CA LEU A 34 -7.26 -0.42 17.89
C LEU A 34 -6.90 0.40 16.64
N LEU A 35 -5.68 0.25 16.14
CA LEU A 35 -5.23 0.91 14.92
C LEU A 35 -5.78 0.20 13.68
N PHE A 36 -5.45 -1.09 13.55
CA PHE A 36 -5.86 -1.95 12.45
C PHE A 36 -5.64 -3.43 12.84
N CYS A 37 -6.06 -4.34 11.97
CA CYS A 37 -5.87 -5.77 12.11
C CYS A 37 -5.18 -6.33 10.86
N LEU A 38 -4.47 -7.44 10.99
CA LEU A 38 -3.97 -8.25 9.87
C LEU A 38 -4.39 -9.71 10.05
N PRO A 39 -4.80 -10.42 8.97
CA PRO A 39 -5.15 -11.83 9.04
C PRO A 39 -3.91 -12.69 9.24
N ARG A 40 -4.07 -13.81 9.96
CA ARG A 40 -2.97 -14.74 10.24
C ARG A 40 -2.64 -15.59 9.01
N VAL A 41 -1.82 -15.12 8.10
CA VAL A 41 -1.60 -15.81 6.81
C VAL A 41 -0.20 -16.41 6.66
N ASP A 42 0.67 -16.24 7.65
CA ASP A 42 2.04 -16.77 7.63
C ASP A 42 2.17 -17.99 8.55
N TYR A 43 2.47 -19.14 7.97
CA TYR A 43 2.68 -20.37 8.73
C TYR A 43 4.04 -20.37 9.43
N SER A 44 4.04 -20.61 10.73
CA SER A 44 5.24 -20.87 11.54
C SER A 44 5.39 -22.38 11.75
N PRO A 45 6.42 -23.02 11.17
CA PRO A 45 6.69 -24.44 11.44
C PRO A 45 7.04 -24.70 12.90
N LYS A 46 7.67 -23.72 13.59
CA LYS A 46 8.05 -23.82 15.00
C LYS A 46 6.84 -23.95 15.92
N ASP A 47 5.81 -23.16 15.64
CA ASP A 47 4.60 -23.08 16.46
C ASP A 47 3.46 -23.96 15.91
N ASN A 48 3.67 -24.57 14.74
CA ASN A 48 2.67 -25.32 13.97
C ASN A 48 1.32 -24.56 13.84
N ALA A 49 1.40 -23.26 13.59
CA ALA A 49 0.25 -22.37 13.58
C ALA A 49 0.49 -21.18 12.65
N TYR A 50 -0.58 -20.44 12.36
CA TYR A 50 -0.51 -19.25 11.51
C TYR A 50 -0.47 -17.96 12.33
N GLY A 51 0.38 -17.05 11.87
CA GLY A 51 0.59 -15.72 12.42
C GLY A 51 0.72 -14.67 11.32
N VAL A 52 1.35 -13.56 11.63
CA VAL A 52 1.62 -12.47 10.68
C VAL A 52 3.13 -12.26 10.58
N HIS A 53 3.66 -12.14 9.37
CA HIS A 53 5.05 -11.80 9.14
C HIS A 53 5.44 -10.50 9.88
N CYS A 54 6.42 -10.62 10.79
CA CYS A 54 6.79 -9.56 11.74
C CYS A 54 7.17 -8.25 11.05
N LEU A 55 8.04 -8.31 10.03
CA LEU A 55 8.49 -7.11 9.32
C LEU A 55 7.35 -6.41 8.56
N THR A 56 6.37 -7.16 8.04
CA THR A 56 5.18 -6.58 7.41
C THR A 56 4.38 -5.78 8.42
N ALA A 57 4.08 -6.38 9.57
CA ALA A 57 3.31 -5.75 10.63
C ALA A 57 4.02 -4.51 11.19
N LEU A 58 5.31 -4.64 11.50
CA LEU A 58 6.13 -3.55 12.02
C LEU A 58 6.17 -2.37 11.03
N THR A 59 6.44 -2.64 9.76
CA THR A 59 6.54 -1.59 8.74
C THR A 59 5.20 -0.91 8.48
N ALA A 60 4.08 -1.67 8.50
CA ALA A 60 2.75 -1.09 8.43
C ALA A 60 2.48 -0.11 9.58
N CYS A 61 2.82 -0.49 10.81
CA CYS A 61 2.72 0.41 11.97
C CYS A 61 3.63 1.65 11.83
N GLN A 62 4.87 1.48 11.37
CA GLN A 62 5.82 2.57 11.18
C GLN A 62 5.36 3.55 10.10
N ILE A 63 4.76 3.09 9.00
CA ILE A 63 4.14 3.94 7.97
C ILE A 63 3.00 4.78 8.57
N ILE A 64 2.09 4.15 9.32
CA ILE A 64 0.98 4.84 10.00
C ILE A 64 1.50 5.90 10.96
N ALA A 65 2.60 5.61 11.68
CA ALA A 65 3.25 6.53 12.60
C ALA A 65 4.28 7.45 11.91
N ASN A 66 4.03 7.81 10.66
CA ASN A 66 4.84 8.76 9.90
C ASN A 66 6.30 8.33 9.69
N ASN A 67 6.49 7.15 9.12
CA ASN A 67 7.79 6.58 8.79
C ASN A 67 8.71 6.46 10.02
N ALA A 68 8.17 6.04 11.16
CA ALA A 68 8.92 5.85 12.40
C ALA A 68 9.85 4.61 12.37
N PHE A 69 10.62 4.42 11.29
CA PHE A 69 11.41 3.21 11.03
C PHE A 69 12.47 2.94 12.10
N GLU A 70 13.14 3.99 12.59
CA GLU A 70 14.24 3.87 13.57
C GLU A 70 13.74 3.87 15.02
N ARG A 71 12.55 4.41 15.29
CA ARG A 71 12.02 4.65 16.65
C ARG A 71 10.83 3.77 17.00
N GLY A 72 10.26 3.10 16.01
CA GLY A 72 9.05 2.31 16.13
C GLY A 72 9.34 0.88 16.54
N ARG A 73 8.62 0.38 17.55
CA ARG A 73 8.74 -1.01 18.01
C ARG A 73 7.39 -1.63 18.34
N LEU A 74 7.28 -2.94 18.14
CA LEU A 74 6.15 -3.73 18.59
C LEU A 74 6.43 -4.32 19.97
N ALA A 75 5.42 -4.37 20.82
CA ALA A 75 5.44 -5.07 22.10
C ALA A 75 4.20 -5.95 22.25
N ARG A 76 4.34 -6.99 23.08
CA ARG A 76 3.29 -7.99 23.38
C ARG A 76 2.37 -7.56 24.52
N ASP A 77 2.74 -6.51 25.24
CA ASP A 77 1.97 -5.93 26.34
C ASP A 77 1.73 -4.43 26.15
N SER A 78 0.75 -3.91 26.89
CA SER A 78 0.35 -2.51 26.80
C SER A 78 1.27 -1.52 27.51
N GLU A 79 2.22 -1.99 28.32
CA GLU A 79 3.22 -1.17 29.00
C GLU A 79 4.52 -1.03 28.18
N GLY A 80 4.66 -1.81 27.10
CA GLY A 80 5.82 -1.78 26.21
C GLY A 80 7.07 -2.44 26.81
N LYS A 81 6.89 -3.37 27.76
CA LYS A 81 7.99 -4.04 28.47
C LYS A 81 8.48 -5.31 27.75
N ASP A 82 7.56 -6.08 27.19
CA ASP A 82 7.80 -7.29 26.40
C ASP A 82 7.91 -6.94 24.92
N ILE A 83 9.07 -6.41 24.53
CA ILE A 83 9.35 -6.00 23.16
C ILE A 83 9.48 -7.23 22.26
N VAL A 84 8.91 -7.14 21.05
CA VAL A 84 9.08 -8.14 19.99
C VAL A 84 10.55 -8.19 19.58
N SER A 85 11.14 -9.37 19.62
CA SER A 85 12.56 -9.55 19.34
C SER A 85 12.84 -9.45 17.83
N SER A 86 14.02 -8.99 17.46
CA SER A 86 14.43 -8.82 16.06
C SER A 86 14.56 -10.14 15.29
N ASP A 87 14.69 -11.27 15.99
CA ASP A 87 14.74 -12.61 15.40
C ASP A 87 13.34 -13.22 15.16
N GLU A 88 12.27 -12.61 15.68
CA GLU A 88 10.91 -13.09 15.47
C GLU A 88 10.48 -12.83 14.03
N ARG A 89 10.22 -13.92 13.31
CA ARG A 89 9.79 -13.86 11.90
C ARG A 89 8.29 -13.78 11.74
N VAL A 90 7.54 -14.42 12.64
CA VAL A 90 6.08 -14.53 12.59
C VAL A 90 5.51 -14.21 13.96
N LEU A 91 4.64 -13.21 14.02
CA LEU A 91 3.91 -12.79 15.21
C LEU A 91 2.78 -13.80 15.48
N MET A 92 2.76 -14.34 16.70
CA MET A 92 1.81 -15.40 17.08
C MET A 92 0.73 -14.94 18.05
N GLN A 93 0.92 -13.87 18.82
CA GLN A 93 -0.08 -13.41 19.79
C GLN A 93 -1.26 -12.70 19.12
N ARG A 94 -2.38 -12.59 19.84
CA ARG A 94 -3.58 -11.92 19.30
C ARG A 94 -3.43 -10.41 19.26
N ASP A 95 -2.75 -9.84 20.25
CA ASP A 95 -2.75 -8.41 20.54
C ASP A 95 -1.29 -7.92 20.62
N TYR A 96 -0.97 -6.84 19.90
CA TYR A 96 0.34 -6.17 19.95
C TYR A 96 0.15 -4.65 20.04
N TRP A 97 1.09 -3.97 20.69
CA TRP A 97 1.11 -2.51 20.81
C TRP A 97 2.30 -1.94 20.06
N PHE A 98 2.06 -0.89 19.28
CA PHE A 98 3.13 -0.19 18.57
C PHE A 98 3.50 1.09 19.30
N PHE A 99 4.76 1.19 19.71
CA PHE A 99 5.33 2.32 20.43
C PHE A 99 6.29 3.09 19.53
N VAL A 100 6.36 4.41 19.73
CA VAL A 100 7.35 5.29 19.12
C VAL A 100 8.17 5.91 20.24
N ASP A 101 9.49 5.78 20.18
CA ASP A 101 10.38 6.33 21.20
C ASP A 101 10.24 7.85 21.36
N GLY A 102 10.06 8.26 22.62
CA GLY A 102 9.84 9.65 23.01
C GLY A 102 8.43 10.19 22.75
N ASP A 103 7.48 9.36 22.28
CA ASP A 103 6.10 9.80 22.02
C ASP A 103 5.05 8.75 22.41
N GLU A 104 4.53 8.89 23.63
CA GLU A 104 3.49 8.02 24.20
C GLU A 104 2.14 8.13 23.46
N ARG A 105 1.89 9.27 22.80
CA ARG A 105 0.68 9.52 22.01
C ARG A 105 1.07 10.13 20.66
N TYR A 106 1.77 9.33 19.85
CA TYR A 106 2.21 9.73 18.52
C TYR A 106 1.06 10.10 17.60
N SER A 107 1.35 11.02 16.68
CA SER A 107 0.43 11.39 15.61
C SER A 107 0.40 10.29 14.54
N VAL A 108 -0.79 9.99 14.02
CA VAL A 108 -0.95 9.08 12.88
C VAL A 108 -1.07 9.85 11.57
N VAL A 109 -0.56 9.30 10.48
CA VAL A 109 -0.84 9.79 9.13
C VAL A 109 -2.25 9.30 8.75
N PRO A 110 -3.22 10.20 8.49
CA PRO A 110 -4.62 9.80 8.40
C PRO A 110 -5.01 9.25 7.02
N SER A 111 -4.22 9.50 5.98
CA SER A 111 -4.48 8.98 4.64
C SER A 111 -3.19 8.96 3.81
N PHE A 112 -3.19 8.19 2.71
CA PHE A 112 -2.07 8.19 1.77
C PHE A 112 -1.74 9.60 1.25
N ARG A 113 -2.75 10.44 0.99
CA ARG A 113 -2.56 11.82 0.51
C ARG A 113 -1.87 12.74 1.52
N ASP A 114 -1.99 12.42 2.80
CA ASP A 114 -1.36 13.15 3.90
C ASP A 114 0.03 12.58 4.26
N TRP A 115 0.45 11.49 3.63
CA TRP A 115 1.74 10.83 3.86
C TRP A 115 2.85 11.45 3.03
N GLN A 116 4.05 11.55 3.60
CA GLN A 116 5.27 11.91 2.87
C GLN A 116 6.05 10.63 2.53
N PHE A 117 6.44 10.47 1.27
CA PHE A 117 7.28 9.34 0.85
C PHE A 117 8.68 9.45 1.47
N PRO A 118 9.21 8.37 2.08
CA PRO A 118 10.53 8.36 2.71
C PRO A 118 11.64 8.11 1.69
N HIS A 119 11.94 9.12 0.85
CA HIS A 119 13.07 9.07 -0.08
C HIS A 119 14.36 8.66 0.62
N ASP A 120 15.11 7.75 0.00
CA ASP A 120 16.40 7.20 0.47
C ASP A 120 16.39 6.57 1.88
N LYS A 121 15.19 6.37 2.45
CA LYS A 121 14.98 5.91 3.82
C LYS A 121 13.98 4.76 3.90
N LEU A 122 13.89 3.98 2.82
CA LEU A 122 13.14 2.72 2.85
C LEU A 122 13.82 1.74 3.81
N PRO A 123 13.06 0.92 4.57
CA PRO A 123 13.65 -0.10 5.42
C PRO A 123 14.57 -1.06 4.65
N ASP A 124 15.68 -1.46 5.25
CA ASP A 124 16.69 -2.32 4.60
C ASP A 124 16.12 -3.64 4.06
N TRP A 125 15.13 -4.20 4.76
CA TRP A 125 14.47 -5.44 4.34
C TRP A 125 13.59 -5.26 3.10
N TRP A 126 13.23 -4.03 2.75
CA TRP A 126 12.49 -3.70 1.54
C TRP A 126 13.44 -3.61 0.34
N THR A 127 13.97 -4.75 -0.09
CA THR A 127 15.01 -4.85 -1.12
C THR A 127 14.47 -4.58 -2.53
N ALA A 128 15.33 -4.17 -3.45
CA ALA A 128 14.96 -4.04 -4.87
C ALA A 128 14.52 -5.39 -5.46
N PRO A 129 13.55 -5.42 -6.39
CA PRO A 129 13.19 -6.63 -7.12
C PRO A 129 14.39 -7.17 -7.89
N SER A 130 14.66 -8.47 -7.77
CA SER A 130 15.79 -9.11 -8.44
C SER A 130 15.41 -9.83 -9.75
N SER A 131 14.10 -9.95 -10.02
CA SER A 131 13.60 -10.36 -11.33
C SER A 131 13.64 -9.14 -12.25
N SER A 132 14.40 -9.21 -13.35
CA SER A 132 14.43 -8.19 -14.40
C SER A 132 13.47 -8.62 -15.52
N ALA A 133 12.17 -8.57 -15.27
CA ALA A 133 11.21 -8.80 -16.33
C ALA A 133 11.26 -7.65 -17.34
N SER A 134 11.01 -7.97 -18.60
CA SER A 134 10.80 -6.92 -19.60
C SER A 134 9.58 -6.10 -19.21
N VAL A 135 9.71 -4.78 -19.31
CA VAL A 135 8.63 -3.79 -19.16
C VAL A 135 7.36 -4.16 -19.96
N HIS A 136 7.52 -4.95 -21.04
CA HIS A 136 6.46 -5.26 -21.99
C HIS A 136 5.90 -6.69 -21.85
N THR A 137 6.13 -7.38 -20.72
CA THR A 137 5.59 -8.73 -20.52
C THR A 137 4.05 -8.71 -20.50
N LYS A 138 3.43 -9.29 -21.53
CA LYS A 138 1.96 -9.45 -21.67
C LYS A 138 1.42 -10.66 -20.91
N ARG A 139 1.85 -10.85 -19.66
CA ARG A 139 1.41 -11.95 -18.80
C ARG A 139 1.22 -11.44 -17.38
N CYS A 140 0.21 -11.96 -16.69
CA CYS A 140 -0.04 -11.65 -15.29
C CYS A 140 1.21 -11.95 -14.45
N ALA A 141 1.66 -10.96 -13.67
CA ALA A 141 2.87 -11.03 -12.86
C ALA A 141 2.82 -12.06 -11.73
N ILE A 142 1.64 -12.56 -11.38
CA ILE A 142 1.43 -13.53 -10.29
C ILE A 142 1.15 -14.93 -10.81
N THR A 143 0.27 -15.04 -11.82
CA THR A 143 -0.18 -16.34 -12.34
C THR A 143 0.54 -16.78 -13.60
N ASN A 144 1.34 -15.89 -14.20
CA ASN A 144 1.98 -16.07 -15.50
C ASN A 144 0.96 -16.42 -16.61
N THR A 145 -0.27 -15.95 -16.50
CA THR A 145 -1.35 -16.17 -17.47
C THR A 145 -1.33 -15.09 -18.54
N SER A 146 -1.48 -15.45 -19.83
CA SER A 146 -1.43 -14.51 -20.97
C SER A 146 -2.78 -14.00 -21.47
N TYR A 147 -3.87 -14.27 -20.76
CA TYR A 147 -5.22 -13.86 -21.15
C TYR A 147 -5.96 -13.24 -19.96
N ALA A 148 -6.99 -12.42 -20.25
CA ALA A 148 -7.84 -11.77 -19.25
C ALA A 148 -7.06 -11.06 -18.13
N PHE A 149 -6.02 -10.33 -18.52
CA PHE A 149 -5.25 -9.47 -17.64
C PHE A 149 -5.48 -8.00 -17.98
N THR A 150 -5.20 -7.13 -17.02
CA THR A 150 -5.24 -5.68 -17.12
C THR A 150 -3.94 -5.08 -16.57
N TRP A 151 -3.72 -3.80 -16.82
CA TRP A 151 -2.54 -3.06 -16.41
C TRP A 151 -2.85 -2.32 -15.12
N ALA A 152 -2.30 -2.81 -14.00
CA ALA A 152 -2.52 -2.24 -12.69
C ALA A 152 -1.45 -1.21 -12.37
N HIS A 153 -1.83 0.01 -11.99
CA HIS A 153 -0.86 0.93 -11.42
C HIS A 153 -0.50 0.52 -9.98
N LEU A 154 0.79 0.54 -9.64
CA LEU A 154 1.26 0.33 -8.27
C LEU A 154 0.88 1.55 -7.41
N ILE A 155 1.17 2.76 -7.87
CA ILE A 155 0.58 3.98 -7.33
C ILE A 155 -0.65 4.30 -8.19
N PRO A 156 -1.88 4.19 -7.65
CA PRO A 156 -3.10 4.40 -8.43
C PRO A 156 -3.12 5.76 -9.11
N ARG A 157 -3.66 5.80 -10.34
CA ARG A 157 -3.73 7.03 -11.15
C ARG A 157 -4.45 8.17 -10.41
N GLU A 158 -5.42 7.85 -9.55
CA GLU A 158 -6.16 8.80 -8.72
C GLU A 158 -5.29 9.54 -7.70
N GLU A 159 -4.07 9.05 -7.43
CA GLU A 159 -3.10 9.65 -6.52
C GLU A 159 -2.04 10.49 -7.25
N HIS A 160 -2.30 10.91 -8.50
CA HIS A 160 -1.42 11.79 -9.29
C HIS A 160 -0.95 13.05 -8.53
N GLN A 161 -1.83 13.67 -7.75
CA GLN A 161 -1.45 14.82 -6.92
C GLN A 161 -0.41 14.45 -5.86
N TRP A 162 -0.58 13.30 -5.19
CA TRP A 162 0.39 12.81 -4.20
C TRP A 162 1.71 12.42 -4.89
N PHE A 163 1.64 11.78 -6.06
CA PHE A 163 2.80 11.40 -6.87
C PHE A 163 3.70 12.61 -7.18
N ASN A 164 3.10 13.70 -7.70
CA ASN A 164 3.82 14.92 -8.05
C ASN A 164 4.36 15.62 -6.80
N LYS A 165 3.52 15.74 -5.76
CA LYS A 165 3.89 16.39 -4.50
C LYS A 165 5.07 15.72 -3.80
N ASN A 166 5.20 14.40 -3.94
CA ASN A 166 6.32 13.62 -3.41
C ASN A 166 7.44 13.42 -4.44
N GLY A 167 7.41 14.08 -5.60
CA GLY A 167 8.49 13.96 -6.59
C GLY A 167 8.75 12.52 -7.04
N MET A 168 7.72 11.66 -7.06
CA MET A 168 7.88 10.22 -7.34
C MET A 168 8.37 9.94 -8.75
N GLY A 169 8.28 10.90 -9.67
CA GLY A 169 8.81 10.81 -11.02
C GLY A 169 10.34 10.68 -11.09
N VAL A 170 11.07 10.83 -9.97
CA VAL A 170 12.52 10.53 -9.91
C VAL A 170 12.81 9.03 -10.04
N TYR A 171 11.84 8.17 -9.76
CA TYR A 171 11.98 6.71 -9.83
C TYR A 171 11.47 6.13 -11.15
N GLY A 172 11.79 4.87 -11.43
CA GLY A 172 11.37 4.17 -12.64
C GLY A 172 12.26 4.43 -13.84
N GLY A 173 11.65 4.60 -15.02
CA GLY A 173 12.33 4.59 -16.32
C GLY A 173 12.60 5.96 -16.92
N GLY A 174 12.36 7.03 -16.16
CA GLY A 174 12.56 8.40 -16.61
C GLY A 174 11.39 9.01 -17.39
N SER A 175 10.18 8.42 -17.32
CA SER A 175 9.00 9.12 -17.88
C SER A 175 8.62 10.35 -17.05
N HIS A 176 9.00 10.35 -15.76
CA HIS A 176 8.64 11.34 -14.76
C HIS A 176 7.13 11.52 -14.53
N THR A 177 6.29 10.62 -15.08
CA THR A 177 4.84 10.65 -14.93
C THR A 177 4.31 9.44 -14.17
N ILE A 178 3.08 9.53 -13.69
CA ILE A 178 2.40 8.41 -13.02
C ILE A 178 2.19 7.20 -13.93
N ASP A 179 2.24 7.40 -15.25
CA ASP A 179 2.12 6.35 -16.26
C ASP A 179 3.49 5.76 -16.65
N ASP A 180 4.53 5.98 -15.84
CA ASP A 180 5.81 5.28 -15.99
C ASP A 180 5.57 3.76 -16.03
N PRO A 181 6.12 3.03 -17.02
CA PRO A 181 5.93 1.59 -17.10
C PRO A 181 6.40 0.80 -15.87
N HIS A 182 7.32 1.34 -15.06
CA HIS A 182 7.76 0.73 -13.80
C HIS A 182 6.71 0.87 -12.70
N ASN A 183 5.78 1.81 -12.83
CA ASN A 183 4.60 1.95 -11.97
C ASN A 183 3.44 1.05 -12.45
N ILE A 184 3.62 0.24 -13.49
CA ILE A 184 2.56 -0.59 -14.08
C ILE A 184 2.90 -2.08 -13.90
N LEU A 185 1.93 -2.86 -13.46
CA LEU A 185 2.02 -4.30 -13.25
C LEU A 185 0.86 -5.02 -13.95
N PRO A 186 1.13 -5.93 -14.92
CA PRO A 186 0.07 -6.72 -15.51
C PRO A 186 -0.50 -7.72 -14.49
N LEU A 187 -1.80 -7.67 -14.23
CA LEU A 187 -2.50 -8.57 -13.31
C LEU A 187 -3.72 -9.19 -13.99
N LYS A 188 -4.01 -10.46 -13.68
CA LYS A 188 -5.28 -11.08 -14.06
C LYS A 188 -6.44 -10.24 -13.48
N ALA A 189 -7.56 -10.12 -14.21
CA ALA A 189 -8.64 -9.20 -13.86
C ALA A 189 -9.19 -9.36 -12.42
N ASP A 190 -9.29 -10.59 -11.93
CA ASP A 190 -9.68 -10.90 -10.54
C ASP A 190 -8.63 -10.38 -9.53
N LEU A 191 -7.35 -10.65 -9.78
CA LEU A 191 -6.25 -10.14 -8.97
C LEU A 191 -6.18 -8.61 -8.99
N TYR A 192 -6.45 -7.98 -10.13
CA TYR A 192 -6.52 -6.51 -10.22
C TYR A 192 -7.58 -5.93 -9.30
N VAL A 193 -8.80 -6.49 -9.31
CA VAL A 193 -9.89 -6.04 -8.42
C VAL A 193 -9.47 -6.19 -6.95
N CYS A 194 -8.91 -7.33 -6.57
CA CYS A 194 -8.42 -7.56 -5.21
C CYS A 194 -7.26 -6.62 -4.84
N PHE A 195 -6.36 -6.36 -5.77
CA PHE A 195 -5.24 -5.44 -5.56
C PHE A 195 -5.76 -4.05 -5.24
N ASP A 196 -6.65 -3.52 -6.06
CA ASP A 196 -7.22 -2.18 -5.87
C ASP A 196 -8.10 -2.09 -4.64
N GLN A 197 -8.68 -3.18 -4.16
CA GLN A 197 -9.41 -3.20 -2.90
C GLN A 197 -8.50 -3.36 -1.68
N SER A 198 -7.17 -3.29 -1.85
CA SER A 198 -6.17 -3.49 -0.80
C SER A 198 -6.25 -4.87 -0.13
N VAL A 199 -6.77 -5.88 -0.83
CA VAL A 199 -6.87 -7.25 -0.29
C VAL A 199 -5.50 -7.86 -0.07
N PHE A 200 -4.51 -7.47 -0.89
CA PHE A 200 -3.14 -7.92 -0.77
C PHE A 200 -2.16 -6.81 -1.14
N ALA A 201 -0.90 -6.99 -0.74
CA ALA A 201 0.23 -6.22 -1.23
C ALA A 201 1.34 -7.15 -1.74
N LEU A 202 2.29 -6.56 -2.48
CA LEU A 202 3.49 -7.25 -2.91
C LEU A 202 4.64 -6.82 -1.99
N ILE A 203 5.23 -7.79 -1.29
CA ILE A 203 6.27 -7.51 -0.30
C ILE A 203 7.46 -8.45 -0.48
N PRO A 204 8.69 -8.03 -0.17
CA PRO A 204 9.84 -8.92 -0.19
C PRO A 204 9.78 -9.89 1.00
N LYS A 205 10.04 -11.17 0.75
CA LYS A 205 10.30 -12.18 1.79
C LYS A 205 11.55 -12.96 1.46
N ALA A 206 12.29 -13.35 2.50
CA ALA A 206 13.42 -14.25 2.35
C ALA A 206 12.91 -15.61 1.84
N SER A 207 13.35 -16.01 0.64
CA SER A 207 13.11 -17.35 0.12
C SER A 207 14.18 -18.28 0.67
N GLY A 208 13.77 -19.27 1.46
CA GLY A 208 14.67 -20.32 1.91
C GLY A 208 14.89 -21.31 0.78
N SER A 209 16.12 -21.38 0.24
CA SER A 209 16.51 -22.54 -0.56
C SER A 209 16.60 -23.76 0.36
N PRO A 210 15.98 -24.91 0.02
CA PRO A 210 16.12 -26.14 0.81
C PRO A 210 17.57 -26.66 0.87
N ASN A 211 18.49 -26.08 0.07
CA ASN A 211 19.86 -26.57 -0.09
C ASN A 211 20.93 -25.69 0.59
N GLY A 212 20.56 -24.79 1.51
CA GLY A 212 21.54 -24.02 2.29
C GLY A 212 22.33 -22.95 1.52
N VAL A 213 21.90 -22.61 0.31
CA VAL A 213 22.39 -21.42 -0.41
C VAL A 213 21.69 -20.19 0.13
N GLU A 214 22.43 -19.08 0.20
CA GLU A 214 22.05 -17.77 0.73
C GLU A 214 20.58 -17.42 0.49
N ALA A 215 19.91 -16.96 1.55
CA ALA A 215 18.52 -16.53 1.48
C ALA A 215 18.41 -15.33 0.55
N HIS A 216 17.75 -15.52 -0.59
CA HIS A 216 17.50 -14.46 -1.54
C HIS A 216 16.09 -13.90 -1.31
N ASN A 217 15.94 -12.58 -1.26
CA ASN A 217 14.63 -11.95 -1.11
C ASN A 217 13.84 -12.02 -2.42
N GLN A 218 12.60 -12.49 -2.37
CA GLN A 218 11.69 -12.48 -3.51
C GLN A 218 10.43 -11.74 -3.12
N TYR A 219 9.91 -10.92 -4.03
CA TYR A 219 8.58 -10.36 -3.85
C TYR A 219 7.53 -11.45 -3.95
N VAL A 220 6.59 -11.44 -3.01
CA VAL A 220 5.46 -12.35 -2.97
C VAL A 220 4.16 -11.58 -2.78
N LEU A 221 3.06 -12.19 -3.21
CA LEU A 221 1.73 -11.74 -2.83
C LEU A 221 1.50 -12.05 -1.34
N HIS A 222 1.16 -11.03 -0.57
CA HIS A 222 0.85 -11.14 0.84
C HIS A 222 -0.53 -10.56 1.13
N VAL A 223 -1.43 -11.40 1.64
CA VAL A 223 -2.80 -11.03 1.95
C VAL A 223 -2.84 -10.11 3.17
N LEU A 224 -3.53 -8.98 3.03
CA LEU A 224 -3.76 -7.98 4.07
C LEU A 224 -5.20 -8.01 4.58
N ASP A 225 -6.13 -8.52 3.78
CA ASP A 225 -7.55 -8.64 4.13
C ASP A 225 -8.03 -10.09 3.95
N GLY A 226 -8.47 -10.69 5.04
CA GLY A 226 -8.90 -12.09 5.11
C GLY A 226 -10.34 -12.36 4.67
N ARG A 227 -11.06 -11.38 4.09
CA ARG A 227 -12.48 -11.53 3.74
C ARG A 227 -12.77 -12.71 2.81
N GLU A 228 -11.86 -13.01 1.89
CA GLU A 228 -11.93 -14.17 0.99
C GLU A 228 -10.86 -15.20 1.36
N SER A 229 -11.24 -16.21 2.13
CA SER A 229 -10.35 -17.26 2.62
C SER A 229 -9.82 -18.17 1.49
N GLU A 230 -10.62 -18.41 0.45
CA GLU A 230 -10.17 -19.13 -0.76
C GLU A 230 -9.05 -18.36 -1.48
N PHE A 231 -9.18 -17.04 -1.61
CA PHE A 231 -8.14 -16.19 -2.20
C PHE A 231 -6.81 -16.35 -1.46
N THR A 232 -6.86 -16.34 -0.13
CA THR A 232 -5.66 -16.54 0.70
C THR A 232 -5.03 -17.91 0.45
N ALA A 233 -5.83 -18.96 0.43
CA ALA A 233 -5.33 -20.32 0.25
C ALA A 233 -4.70 -20.53 -1.16
N LEU A 234 -5.20 -19.83 -2.17
CA LEU A 234 -4.68 -19.85 -3.54
C LEU A 234 -3.41 -19.00 -3.75
N TYR A 235 -3.36 -17.82 -3.13
CA TYR A 235 -2.40 -16.78 -3.54
C TYR A 235 -1.41 -16.35 -2.46
N GLN A 236 -1.63 -16.64 -1.18
CA GLN A 236 -0.70 -16.25 -0.11
C GLN A 236 0.71 -16.80 -0.37
N ASN A 237 1.71 -15.92 -0.23
CA ASN A 237 3.12 -16.20 -0.48
C ASN A 237 3.42 -16.71 -1.90
N ARG A 238 2.52 -16.47 -2.87
CA ARG A 238 2.80 -16.76 -4.28
C ARG A 238 3.86 -15.80 -4.79
N PRO A 239 4.96 -16.29 -5.39
CA PRO A 239 5.99 -15.44 -5.97
C PRO A 239 5.45 -14.50 -7.04
N VAL A 240 6.01 -13.30 -7.10
CA VAL A 240 5.84 -12.42 -8.26
C VAL A 240 6.85 -12.87 -9.32
N GLU A 241 6.33 -13.34 -10.45
CA GLU A 241 7.10 -13.91 -11.56
C GLU A 241 7.83 -12.82 -12.34
N SER A 242 7.16 -11.68 -12.54
CA SER A 242 7.68 -10.56 -13.32
C SER A 242 7.53 -9.23 -12.58
N LEU A 243 8.65 -8.63 -12.20
CA LEU A 243 8.75 -7.24 -11.76
C LEU A 243 9.79 -6.55 -12.63
N VAL A 244 9.65 -5.25 -12.81
CA VAL A 244 10.65 -4.45 -13.49
C VAL A 244 11.64 -3.92 -12.45
N GLU A 245 12.93 -3.94 -12.78
CA GLU A 245 13.96 -3.29 -11.97
C GLU A 245 13.68 -1.78 -11.91
N GLY A 246 13.72 -1.17 -10.72
CA GLY A 246 13.33 0.25 -10.54
C GLY A 246 11.87 0.47 -10.08
N SER A 247 11.08 -0.59 -9.91
CA SER A 247 9.74 -0.51 -9.32
C SER A 247 9.72 -0.49 -7.77
N ARG A 248 10.88 -0.52 -7.10
CA ARG A 248 10.99 -0.72 -5.64
C ARG A 248 10.20 0.30 -4.84
N GLU A 249 10.32 1.57 -5.19
CA GLU A 249 9.70 2.69 -4.51
C GLU A 249 8.19 2.75 -4.78
N TYR A 250 7.78 2.41 -6.01
CA TYR A 250 6.37 2.26 -6.37
C TYR A 250 5.71 1.10 -5.62
N LEU A 251 6.41 -0.03 -5.43
CA LEU A 251 5.94 -1.15 -4.61
C LEU A 251 5.79 -0.75 -3.13
N PHE A 252 6.74 0.01 -2.58
CA PHE A 252 6.63 0.51 -1.20
C PHE A 252 5.47 1.48 -1.04
N ALA A 253 5.31 2.42 -1.98
CA ALA A 253 4.20 3.35 -2.00
C ALA A 253 2.85 2.62 -2.13
N ARG A 254 2.76 1.57 -2.96
CA ARG A 254 1.57 0.70 -3.01
C ARG A 254 1.27 0.09 -1.66
N PHE A 255 2.27 -0.47 -1.00
CA PHE A 255 2.07 -1.09 0.32
C PHE A 255 1.54 -0.07 1.33
N ALA A 256 2.12 1.13 1.40
CA ALA A 256 1.61 2.21 2.23
C ALA A 256 0.17 2.58 1.88
N TRP A 257 -0.15 2.73 0.58
CA TRP A 257 -1.50 3.02 0.10
C TRP A 257 -2.51 1.96 0.59
N SER A 258 -2.16 0.68 0.52
CA SER A 258 -3.01 -0.40 1.02
C SER A 258 -3.17 -0.34 2.54
N ILE A 259 -2.09 -0.09 3.30
CA ILE A 259 -2.15 -0.03 4.77
C ILE A 259 -3.06 1.10 5.26
N PHE A 260 -3.02 2.28 4.62
CA PHE A 260 -3.88 3.40 5.02
C PHE A 260 -5.39 3.11 4.86
N SER A 261 -5.77 2.18 3.97
CA SER A 261 -7.18 1.79 3.80
C SER A 261 -7.77 1.13 5.06
N PHE A 262 -6.93 0.53 5.92
CA PHE A 262 -7.36 -0.11 7.16
C PHE A 262 -7.46 0.84 8.36
N LEU A 263 -6.98 2.08 8.24
CA LEU A 263 -6.91 3.02 9.36
C LEU A 263 -8.24 3.75 9.64
N LYS A 264 -9.20 3.69 8.69
CA LYS A 264 -10.47 4.40 8.79
C LYS A 264 -11.20 4.16 10.14
N PRO A 265 -11.37 2.92 10.63
CA PRO A 265 -12.05 2.68 11.91
C PRO A 265 -11.39 3.38 13.09
N PHE A 266 -10.06 3.51 13.12
CA PHE A 266 -9.34 4.24 14.17
C PHE A 266 -9.62 5.74 14.12
N LEU A 267 -9.65 6.32 12.91
CA LEU A 267 -9.87 7.75 12.72
C LEU A 267 -11.31 8.18 13.04
N THR A 268 -12.30 7.33 12.72
CA THR A 268 -13.73 7.69 12.79
C THR A 268 -14.43 7.08 14.02
N SER A 269 -13.69 6.66 15.05
CA SER A 269 -14.26 6.01 16.24
C SER A 269 -14.83 6.99 17.28
N GLY A 270 -15.29 8.16 16.85
CA GLY A 270 -15.95 9.14 17.73
C GLY A 270 -15.06 9.90 18.73
N VAL A 271 -13.73 9.75 18.68
CA VAL A 271 -12.79 10.52 19.51
C VAL A 271 -11.77 11.29 18.69
N GLY A 272 -11.29 12.40 19.23
CA GLY A 272 -10.27 13.22 18.58
C GLY A 272 -8.91 12.52 18.51
N ARG A 273 -8.19 12.75 17.42
CA ARG A 273 -6.90 12.11 17.12
C ARG A 273 -5.82 13.15 16.85
N ARG A 274 -4.60 12.84 17.27
CA ARG A 274 -3.40 13.53 16.77
C ARG A 274 -3.09 12.96 15.40
N VAL A 275 -3.05 13.82 14.40
CA VAL A 275 -2.71 13.44 13.04
C VAL A 275 -1.56 14.28 12.54
N VAL A 276 -0.79 13.71 11.62
CA VAL A 276 0.25 14.45 10.91
C VAL A 276 -0.08 14.48 9.43
N ARG A 277 0.09 15.65 8.82
CA ARG A 277 -0.25 15.89 7.42
C ARG A 277 0.92 16.51 6.70
N PHE A 278 1.37 15.84 5.65
CA PHE A 278 2.37 16.37 4.75
C PHE A 278 1.79 17.57 3.99
N ARG A 279 2.54 18.67 3.90
CA ARG A 279 2.20 19.87 3.12
C ARG A 279 3.45 20.43 2.45
N LEU A 280 3.22 21.09 1.33
CA LEU A 280 4.17 21.93 0.63
C LEU A 280 3.67 23.36 0.80
N ARG A 281 4.52 24.28 1.27
CA ARG A 281 4.21 25.70 1.37
C ARG A 281 5.30 26.53 0.72
N ALA A 282 4.97 27.69 0.17
CA ALA A 282 5.97 28.67 -0.23
C ALA A 282 6.70 29.19 1.02
N ALA A 283 8.00 29.44 0.91
CA ALA A 283 8.76 30.13 1.93
C ALA A 283 8.25 31.57 2.06
N ASP A 284 8.10 32.05 3.30
CA ASP A 284 7.64 33.42 3.59
C ASP A 284 8.70 34.50 3.30
N SER A 285 9.61 34.28 2.34
CA SER A 285 10.69 35.24 2.03
C SER A 285 10.37 36.09 0.80
N ASP A 286 10.66 37.39 0.89
CA ASP A 286 10.70 38.36 -0.22
C ASP A 286 11.81 38.07 -1.26
N ALA A 287 12.30 36.83 -1.35
CA ALA A 287 13.33 36.41 -2.29
C ALA A 287 12.71 36.13 -3.67
N GLU A 288 13.43 36.50 -4.73
CA GLU A 288 13.01 36.34 -6.13
C GLU A 288 12.82 34.87 -6.55
N GLU A 289 13.26 33.90 -5.75
CA GLU A 289 13.01 32.46 -5.94
C GLU A 289 12.00 31.93 -4.92
N GLU A 290 10.81 31.53 -5.40
CA GLU A 290 9.81 30.78 -4.64
C GLU A 290 10.38 29.42 -4.19
N HIS A 291 10.97 29.37 -2.99
CA HIS A 291 11.41 28.12 -2.39
C HIS A 291 10.23 27.40 -1.75
N LEU A 292 9.94 26.16 -2.15
CA LEU A 292 8.95 25.32 -1.48
C LEU A 292 9.56 24.62 -0.26
N ILE A 293 8.88 24.72 0.88
CA ILE A 293 9.24 24.05 2.13
C ILE A 293 8.32 22.85 2.34
N SER A 294 8.91 21.67 2.54
CA SER A 294 8.20 20.47 3.01
C SER A 294 7.93 20.56 4.50
N GLU A 295 6.67 20.43 4.91
CA GLU A 295 6.26 20.51 6.31
C GLU A 295 5.39 19.30 6.71
N MET A 296 5.68 18.74 7.88
CA MET A 296 4.86 17.73 8.53
C MET A 296 4.05 18.36 9.66
N GLN A 297 2.83 18.75 9.34
CA GLN A 297 1.98 19.50 10.25
C GLN A 297 1.30 18.55 11.25
N ASN A 298 1.69 18.63 12.52
CA ASN A 298 1.04 17.91 13.61
C ASN A 298 -0.19 18.68 14.11
N VAL A 299 -1.36 18.07 14.04
CA VAL A 299 -2.64 18.71 14.38
C VAL A 299 -3.49 17.77 15.21
N PHE A 300 -4.18 18.30 16.22
CA PHE A 300 -5.26 17.59 16.86
C PHE A 300 -6.57 17.86 16.12
N LEU A 301 -7.23 16.80 15.65
CA LEU A 301 -8.55 16.89 15.04
C LEU A 301 -9.59 16.29 15.98
N ASP A 302 -10.69 17.00 16.20
CA ASP A 302 -11.85 16.44 16.91
C ASP A 302 -12.57 15.37 16.06
N SER A 303 -13.45 14.60 16.69
CA SER A 303 -14.16 13.51 16.05
C SER A 303 -15.04 13.94 14.89
N ARG A 304 -15.72 15.09 14.99
CA ARG A 304 -16.59 15.60 13.92
C ARG A 304 -15.77 15.96 12.68
N LYS A 305 -14.60 16.57 12.88
CA LYS A 305 -13.68 16.92 11.79
C LYS A 305 -13.08 15.68 11.16
N LEU A 306 -12.71 14.67 11.94
CA LEU A 306 -12.23 13.39 11.44
C LEU A 306 -13.30 12.68 10.60
N ASP A 307 -14.53 12.60 11.07
CA ASP A 307 -15.64 11.99 10.33
C ASP A 307 -15.95 12.76 9.04
N SER A 308 -15.91 14.09 9.08
CA SER A 308 -16.11 14.92 7.89
C SER A 308 -15.03 14.71 6.83
N LEU A 309 -13.77 14.51 7.23
CA LEU A 309 -12.63 14.36 6.30
C LEU A 309 -12.43 12.91 5.84
N PHE A 310 -12.65 11.94 6.70
CA PHE A 310 -12.27 10.53 6.50
C PHE A 310 -13.43 9.53 6.68
N GLY A 311 -14.60 9.98 7.14
CA GLY A 311 -15.79 9.15 7.34
C GLY A 311 -16.53 8.79 6.06
N GLY A 312 -16.39 9.60 5.01
CA GLY A 312 -16.96 9.33 3.69
C GLY A 312 -16.56 7.95 3.15
N GLY A 313 -17.52 7.18 2.63
CA GLY A 313 -17.21 6.00 1.84
C GLY A 313 -16.49 6.42 0.57
N HIS A 314 -15.48 5.67 0.14
CA HIS A 314 -14.96 5.77 -1.23
C HIS A 314 -16.12 5.43 -2.17
N LYS A 315 -16.94 6.40 -2.56
CA LYS A 315 -17.71 6.29 -3.80
C LYS A 315 -16.67 6.35 -4.91
N ARG A 316 -16.07 5.19 -5.22
CA ARG A 316 -15.47 5.00 -6.54
C ARG A 316 -16.58 5.31 -7.52
N LYS A 317 -16.42 6.39 -8.28
CA LYS A 317 -16.99 6.40 -9.62
C LYS A 317 -16.27 5.26 -10.33
N THR A 318 -16.91 4.10 -10.37
CA THR A 318 -16.57 3.04 -11.30
C THR A 318 -16.90 3.60 -12.68
N SER A 319 -15.92 4.17 -13.36
CA SER A 319 -15.98 4.31 -14.81
C SER A 319 -15.40 3.03 -15.40
N LEU A 320 -16.27 2.03 -15.48
CA LEU A 320 -16.22 1.02 -16.51
C LEU A 320 -17.38 1.38 -17.42
N GLU A 321 -17.06 1.65 -18.69
CA GLU A 321 -17.99 2.02 -19.77
C GLU A 321 -18.61 3.42 -19.64
N ASP A 322 -17.91 4.41 -20.21
CA ASP A 322 -18.62 5.31 -21.11
C ASP A 322 -17.91 5.29 -22.46
N SER A 323 -18.52 4.51 -23.34
CA SER A 323 -18.57 4.65 -24.80
C SER A 323 -17.28 4.86 -25.60
N TYR A 324 -16.85 3.76 -26.23
CA TYR A 324 -16.52 3.74 -27.64
C TYR A 324 -17.48 4.65 -28.43
N VAL A 325 -16.98 5.75 -28.98
CA VAL A 325 -17.50 6.35 -30.21
C VAL A 325 -16.28 6.76 -31.03
N ASP A 326 -16.06 6.03 -32.12
CA ASP A 326 -15.27 6.51 -33.25
C ASP A 326 -15.90 7.84 -33.71
N VAL A 327 -15.12 8.92 -33.64
CA VAL A 327 -15.37 10.11 -34.44
C VAL A 327 -14.05 10.39 -35.16
N GLU A 328 -13.84 9.63 -36.24
CA GLU A 328 -13.21 10.21 -37.42
C GLU A 328 -14.07 11.40 -37.89
N ASP A 329 -13.42 12.41 -38.45
CA ASP A 329 -13.99 13.55 -39.16
C ASP A 329 -14.59 14.69 -38.31
N GLU A 330 -13.74 15.65 -37.95
CA GLU A 330 -14.00 17.09 -38.18
C GLU A 330 -12.74 17.91 -37.86
N TRP A 331 -11.78 17.84 -38.78
CA TRP A 331 -10.86 18.93 -39.06
C TRP A 331 -11.22 19.42 -40.45
N ASP A 332 -11.85 20.59 -40.56
CA ASP A 332 -11.60 21.52 -41.65
C ASP A 332 -12.16 22.91 -41.30
N ASP A 333 -11.20 23.81 -41.06
CA ASP A 333 -11.16 25.22 -41.46
C ASP A 333 -12.26 26.21 -41.02
N GLU A 334 -11.92 26.95 -39.95
CA GLU A 334 -12.21 28.39 -39.90
C GLU A 334 -11.15 29.16 -40.70
N HIS A 335 -11.52 29.76 -41.84
CA HIS A 335 -10.89 30.99 -42.32
C HIS A 335 -11.95 32.01 -42.76
N PRO A 336 -11.79 33.31 -42.41
CA PRO A 336 -12.80 34.34 -42.58
C PRO A 336 -12.73 34.99 -43.97
N GLY A 337 -13.88 35.13 -44.63
CA GLY A 337 -14.01 35.82 -45.92
C GLY A 337 -15.18 36.80 -45.93
N ARG A 338 -14.89 38.09 -45.77
CA ARG A 338 -15.84 39.20 -45.91
C ARG A 338 -15.72 39.78 -47.32
N THR A 339 -16.78 39.69 -48.13
CA THR A 339 -17.14 40.57 -49.27
C THR A 339 -18.52 40.12 -49.76
N GLU A 340 -19.59 40.85 -49.44
CA GLU A 340 -20.21 41.92 -50.24
C GLU A 340 -21.13 41.46 -51.38
N MET A 341 -22.30 42.11 -51.41
CA MET A 341 -23.20 42.43 -52.53
C MET A 341 -24.39 41.53 -52.90
N GLU A 342 -25.55 42.16 -52.68
CA GLU A 342 -26.68 42.37 -53.61
C GLU A 342 -27.72 41.26 -53.86
N GLY A 343 -28.98 41.69 -53.72
CA GLY A 343 -30.22 40.95 -53.95
C GLY A 343 -31.37 41.59 -53.21
#